data_AF-A0A7G3FM24-F1
#
_entry.id   AF-A0A7G3FM24-F1
#
_cell.length_a   1.000
_cell.length_b   1.000
_cell.length_c   1.000
_cell.angle_alpha   90.00
_cell.angle_beta   90.00
_cell.angle_gamma   90.00
#
_symmetry.space_group_name_H-M   'P 1'
#
loop_
_entity.id
_entity.type
_entity.pdbx_description
1 polymer ?
#
loop_
_entity_poly.entity_id
_entity_poly.type
_entity_poly.pdbx_seq_one_letter_code
_entity_poly.pdbx_strand_id
1 'polypeptide(L)'
;MYKKFGFSVLLSLVLSYSFAQQPSGTWVMAHIKAKQPVLSATMEQGELTFDEGDPYDSSEVYTPGLMVIQFESQRAAISHSWDGNESWQWQLRQDSLLMFGERDTLYGSYSQDQIILSSTVDAVPTEYTFLKVEDKLKLEGVEAKTKAEFKIPDHPFDKLQLTFQQDTVLAEANNIKGLELYLTNIGPLQVIEYTFDRDYSKVELGIVYLFRDKRKKYRGLFYPVIDDFKKPKPQVLEIDLK
;
A
#
# COMPACT_ATOMS: atom_id res chain seq x y z
N MET A 1 -75.69 4.45 1.46
CA MET A 1 -74.87 4.98 0.36
C MET A 1 -73.74 5.80 0.96
N TYR A 2 -72.52 5.57 0.47
CA TYR A 2 -71.24 6.26 0.74
C TYR A 2 -70.47 6.05 2.06
N LYS A 3 -69.47 5.15 1.93
CA LYS A 3 -68.21 5.04 2.67
C LYS A 3 -67.46 6.39 2.70
N LYS A 4 -66.78 6.70 3.81
CA LYS A 4 -65.46 7.37 3.78
C LYS A 4 -64.56 6.79 4.87
N PHE A 5 -63.72 5.85 4.44
CA PHE A 5 -62.49 5.47 5.13
C PHE A 5 -61.50 6.63 5.00
N GLY A 6 -61.15 7.28 6.11
CA GLY A 6 -60.04 8.21 6.17
C GLY A 6 -58.74 7.44 6.35
N PHE A 7 -58.10 7.06 5.24
CA PHE A 7 -56.74 6.54 5.25
C PHE A 7 -55.78 7.72 5.37
N SER A 8 -55.24 7.95 6.58
CA SER A 8 -54.10 8.85 6.77
C SER A 8 -52.84 8.06 6.42
N VAL A 9 -52.33 8.24 5.19
CA VAL A 9 -51.03 7.69 4.79
C VAL A 9 -49.96 8.65 5.30
N LEU A 10 -49.33 8.28 6.42
CA LEU A 10 -48.06 8.88 6.84
C LEU A 10 -46.99 8.40 5.86
N LEU A 11 -46.64 9.26 4.90
CA LEU A 11 -45.54 9.02 3.98
C LEU A 11 -44.22 9.29 4.71
N SER A 12 -43.71 8.30 5.44
CA SER A 12 -42.35 8.31 5.97
C SER A 12 -41.37 8.05 4.83
N LEU A 13 -40.98 9.11 4.13
CA LEU A 13 -39.78 9.14 3.29
C LEU A 13 -38.55 9.02 4.22
N VAL A 14 -38.19 7.79 4.56
CA VAL A 14 -36.85 7.49 5.07
C VAL A 14 -35.91 7.61 3.88
N LEU A 15 -35.42 8.83 3.65
CA LEU A 15 -34.25 9.06 2.81
C LEU A 15 -33.08 8.37 3.51
N SER A 16 -32.81 7.13 3.12
CA SER A 16 -31.55 6.45 3.38
C SER A 16 -30.46 7.23 2.64
N TYR A 17 -30.02 8.35 3.20
CA TYR A 17 -28.70 8.88 2.91
C TYR A 17 -27.73 7.80 3.39
N SER A 18 -27.33 6.91 2.47
CA SER A 18 -26.06 6.23 2.59
C SER A 18 -25.03 7.34 2.69
N PHE A 19 -24.65 7.71 3.92
CA PHE A 19 -23.51 8.56 4.13
C PHE A 19 -22.33 7.83 3.49
N ALA A 20 -21.90 8.29 2.32
CA ALA A 20 -20.67 7.84 1.72
C ALA A 20 -19.60 8.04 2.79
N GLN A 21 -19.06 6.92 3.29
CA GLN A 21 -18.09 6.97 4.37
C GLN A 21 -16.87 7.73 3.87
N GLN A 22 -16.45 8.75 4.61
CA GLN A 22 -15.31 9.56 4.20
C GLN A 22 -14.00 8.79 4.46
N PRO A 23 -12.96 9.01 3.63
CA PRO A 23 -11.62 8.55 3.96
C PRO A 23 -11.20 9.02 5.35
N SER A 24 -10.70 8.10 6.17
CA SER A 24 -10.27 8.37 7.53
C SER A 24 -9.16 7.41 7.94
N GLY A 25 -8.37 7.81 8.93
CA GLY A 25 -7.34 6.96 9.52
C GLY A 25 -6.11 6.81 8.61
N THR A 26 -5.39 5.72 8.81
CA THR A 26 -4.12 5.44 8.15
C THR A 26 -4.29 4.41 7.04
N TRP A 27 -3.61 4.64 5.91
CA TRP A 27 -3.65 3.79 4.74
C TRP A 27 -2.23 3.49 4.27
N VAL A 28 -1.90 2.24 4.01
CA VAL A 28 -0.57 1.83 3.51
C VAL A 28 -0.65 1.50 2.02
N MET A 29 0.37 1.89 1.27
CA MET A 29 0.48 1.51 -0.14
C MET A 29 0.84 0.03 -0.21
N ALA A 30 -0.08 -0.76 -0.74
CA ALA A 30 0.07 -2.20 -0.87
C ALA A 30 1.01 -2.54 -2.03
N HIS A 31 0.73 -1.99 -3.20
CA HIS A 31 1.53 -2.21 -4.40
C HIS A 31 1.29 -1.08 -5.39
N ILE A 32 2.21 -0.97 -6.34
CA ILE A 32 2.12 -0.11 -7.50
C ILE A 32 1.88 -1.02 -8.70
N LYS A 33 0.90 -0.69 -9.54
CA LYS A 33 0.65 -1.36 -10.82
C LYS A 33 1.03 -0.39 -11.92
N ALA A 34 2.06 -0.70 -12.70
CA ALA A 34 2.52 0.16 -13.78
C ALA A 34 2.37 -0.55 -15.13
N LYS A 35 1.98 0.21 -16.16
CA LYS A 35 1.98 -0.25 -17.53
C LYS A 35 3.41 -0.20 -18.08
N GLN A 36 3.97 -1.32 -18.55
CA GLN A 36 5.32 -1.28 -19.10
C GLN A 36 5.39 -0.45 -20.40
N PRO A 37 6.42 0.39 -20.58
CA PRO A 37 6.67 0.98 -21.89
C PRO A 37 7.14 -0.12 -22.83
N VAL A 38 6.39 -0.37 -23.90
CA VAL A 38 6.81 -1.29 -24.96
C VAL A 38 7.58 -0.49 -25.99
N LEU A 39 8.90 -0.67 -26.01
CA LEU A 39 9.75 -0.24 -27.10
C LEU A 39 9.90 -1.43 -28.04
N SER A 40 9.15 -1.43 -29.14
CA SER A 40 9.36 -2.40 -30.22
C SER A 40 10.52 -1.91 -31.07
N ALA A 41 11.53 -2.75 -31.29
CA ALA A 41 12.61 -2.47 -32.23
C ALA A 41 12.53 -3.46 -33.39
N THR A 42 12.49 -2.94 -34.61
CA THR A 42 12.55 -3.72 -35.84
C THR A 42 13.93 -3.61 -36.46
N MET A 43 14.32 -4.62 -37.23
CA MET A 43 15.60 -4.59 -37.94
C MET A 43 15.31 -4.23 -39.40
N GLU A 44 15.54 -2.97 -39.75
CA GLU A 44 15.40 -2.46 -41.11
C GLU A 44 16.78 -2.24 -41.71
N GLN A 45 17.05 -2.89 -42.85
CA GLN A 45 18.32 -2.75 -43.59
C GLN A 45 19.61 -3.02 -42.78
N GLY A 46 19.51 -3.81 -41.70
CA GLY A 46 20.66 -4.14 -40.85
C GLY A 46 20.94 -3.11 -39.74
N GLU A 47 20.09 -2.09 -39.59
CA GLU A 47 20.09 -1.17 -38.46
C GLU A 47 18.91 -1.47 -37.53
N LEU A 48 19.13 -1.31 -36.23
CA LEU A 48 18.07 -1.34 -35.23
C LEU A 48 17.27 -0.04 -35.34
N THR A 49 16.05 -0.12 -35.83
CA THR A 49 15.09 0.98 -35.86
C THR A 49 14.05 0.75 -34.77
N PHE A 50 13.78 1.77 -33.95
CA PHE A 50 12.65 1.71 -33.02
C PHE A 50 11.37 1.91 -33.82
N ASP A 51 10.41 1.02 -33.63
CA ASP A 51 9.08 1.11 -34.24
C ASP A 51 8.34 2.29 -33.59
N GLU A 52 7.98 3.29 -34.39
CA GLU A 52 7.20 4.47 -33.96
C GLU A 52 5.68 4.18 -33.90
N GLY A 53 5.25 2.94 -34.21
CA GLY A 53 3.86 2.50 -34.11
C GLY A 53 3.33 2.41 -32.68
N ASP A 54 1.99 2.35 -32.54
CA ASP A 54 1.34 2.18 -31.24
C ASP A 54 1.86 0.89 -30.56
N PRO A 55 2.33 0.96 -29.30
CA PRO A 55 2.95 -0.17 -28.61
C PRO A 55 2.03 -1.38 -28.55
N TYR A 56 2.54 -2.55 -28.95
CA TYR A 56 1.88 -3.84 -28.79
C TYR A 56 1.71 -4.18 -27.31
N ASP A 57 0.47 -4.31 -26.85
CA ASP A 57 0.01 -4.90 -25.58
C ASP A 57 1.04 -4.89 -24.43
N SER A 58 1.16 -3.75 -23.76
CA SER A 58 2.01 -3.60 -22.57
C SER A 58 1.51 -4.51 -21.43
N SER A 59 2.37 -5.37 -20.92
CA SER A 59 2.10 -6.07 -19.66
C SER A 59 2.04 -5.09 -18.49
N GLU A 60 1.08 -5.29 -17.60
CA GLU A 60 1.04 -4.64 -16.29
C GLU A 60 2.03 -5.35 -15.35
N VAL A 61 2.85 -4.57 -14.63
CA VAL A 61 3.77 -5.08 -13.62
C VAL A 61 3.46 -4.51 -12.25
N TYR A 62 3.70 -5.31 -11.22
CA TYR A 62 3.48 -4.99 -9.83
C TYR A 62 4.80 -4.82 -9.09
N THR A 63 4.95 -3.72 -8.35
CA THR A 63 6.09 -3.48 -7.46
C THR A 63 5.62 -3.17 -6.04
N PRO A 64 6.47 -3.38 -5.01
CA PRO A 64 6.14 -3.00 -3.65
C PRO A 64 5.91 -1.49 -3.56
N GLY A 65 4.86 -1.08 -2.85
CA GLY A 65 4.59 0.33 -2.58
C GLY A 65 5.25 0.78 -1.29
N LEU A 66 5.88 1.96 -1.28
CA LEU A 66 6.48 2.61 -0.10
C LEU A 66 5.83 3.97 0.17
N MET A 67 4.63 3.95 0.76
CA MET A 67 3.96 5.19 1.16
C MET A 67 2.86 4.90 2.19
N VAL A 68 2.62 5.85 3.09
CA VAL A 68 1.46 5.86 3.98
C VAL A 68 0.71 7.17 3.82
N ILE A 69 -0.62 7.12 3.83
CA ILE A 69 -1.49 8.30 3.86
C ILE A 69 -2.23 8.32 5.19
N GLN A 70 -2.20 9.47 5.87
CA GLN A 70 -2.96 9.74 7.08
C GLN A 70 -4.00 10.81 6.79
N PHE A 71 -5.28 10.45 6.89
CA PHE A 71 -6.38 11.42 6.80
C PHE A 71 -6.60 12.05 8.17
N GLU A 72 -6.10 13.28 8.35
CA GLU A 72 -6.10 13.99 9.64
C GLU A 72 -7.42 14.72 9.93
N SER A 73 -8.10 15.19 8.90
CA SER A 73 -9.36 15.92 9.03
C SER A 73 -10.26 15.72 7.81
N GLN A 74 -11.46 16.33 7.83
CA GLN A 74 -12.46 16.23 6.76
C GLN A 74 -11.98 16.64 5.36
N ARG A 75 -10.85 17.35 5.21
CA ARG A 75 -10.29 17.75 3.92
C ARG A 75 -8.77 17.81 3.86
N ALA A 76 -8.08 17.35 4.90
CA ALA A 76 -6.62 17.32 4.93
C ALA A 76 -6.13 15.89 5.13
N ALA A 77 -5.08 15.54 4.40
CA ALA A 77 -4.31 14.33 4.61
C ALA A 77 -2.82 14.64 4.46
N ILE A 78 -1.97 13.82 5.06
CA ILE A 78 -0.52 13.87 4.89
C ILE A 78 -0.06 12.50 4.40
N SER A 79 0.79 12.47 3.38
CA SER A 79 1.50 11.26 2.99
C SER A 79 2.93 11.27 3.50
N HIS A 80 3.44 10.08 3.79
CA HIS A 80 4.83 9.81 4.16
C HIS A 80 5.39 8.80 3.18
N SER A 81 6.50 9.13 2.52
CA SER A 81 7.19 8.27 1.57
C SER A 81 8.70 8.43 1.72
N TRP A 82 9.46 7.66 0.94
CA TRP A 82 10.91 7.86 0.80
C TRP A 82 11.28 9.27 0.31
N ASP A 83 10.47 9.88 -0.56
CA ASP A 83 10.70 11.23 -1.11
C ASP A 83 10.25 12.37 -0.17
N GLY A 84 9.92 12.01 1.06
CA GLY A 84 9.48 12.92 2.11
C GLY A 84 7.96 12.96 2.29
N ASN A 85 7.52 14.05 2.91
CA ASN A 85 6.13 14.25 3.29
C ASN A 85 5.43 15.18 2.30
N GLU A 86 4.18 14.88 1.99
CA GLU A 86 3.32 15.76 1.18
C GLU A 86 2.00 16.01 1.90
N SER A 87 1.58 17.27 1.90
CA SER A 87 0.28 17.68 2.43
C SER A 87 -0.74 17.71 1.30
N TRP A 88 -1.90 17.12 1.55
CA TRP A 88 -2.95 16.95 0.55
C TRP A 88 -4.24 17.61 1.01
N GLN A 89 -4.84 18.39 0.11
CA GLN A 89 -6.26 18.69 0.21
C GLN A 89 -7.05 17.63 -0.55
N TRP A 90 -8.11 17.09 0.03
CA TRP A 90 -8.86 16.02 -0.63
C TRP A 90 -10.35 16.31 -0.79
N GLN A 91 -10.94 15.72 -1.83
CA GLN A 91 -12.37 15.76 -2.14
C GLN A 91 -12.86 14.36 -2.52
N LEU A 92 -13.99 13.95 -1.95
CA LEU A 92 -14.70 12.74 -2.37
C LEU A 92 -15.93 13.13 -3.19
N ARG A 93 -16.03 12.60 -4.41
CA ARG A 93 -17.19 12.76 -5.31
C ARG A 93 -17.74 11.39 -5.66
N GLN A 94 -18.86 11.02 -5.02
CA GLN A 94 -19.38 9.65 -5.06
C GLN A 94 -18.28 8.69 -4.56
N ASP A 95 -17.77 7.81 -5.43
CA ASP A 95 -16.70 6.87 -5.12
C ASP A 95 -15.34 7.31 -5.70
N SER A 96 -15.24 8.54 -6.19
CA SER A 96 -13.99 9.10 -6.71
C SER A 96 -13.30 10.01 -5.70
N LEU A 97 -12.05 9.67 -5.36
CA LEU A 97 -11.20 10.46 -4.49
C LEU A 97 -10.23 11.30 -5.33
N LEU A 98 -10.16 12.58 -5.01
CA LEU A 98 -9.21 13.55 -5.56
C LEU A 98 -8.35 14.07 -4.40
N MET A 99 -7.03 14.08 -4.57
CA MET A 99 -6.07 14.61 -3.62
C MET A 99 -5.13 15.59 -4.33
N PHE A 100 -5.10 16.83 -3.87
CA PHE A 100 -4.32 17.92 -4.43
C PHE A 100 -3.14 18.21 -3.51
N GLY A 101 -1.94 17.93 -4.01
CA GLY A 101 -0.67 18.24 -3.36
C GLY A 101 0.04 19.41 -4.05
N GLU A 102 1.24 19.72 -3.57
CA GLU A 102 2.11 20.71 -4.20
C GLU A 102 2.82 20.11 -5.42
N ARG A 103 3.19 18.83 -5.34
CA ARG A 103 4.00 18.14 -6.36
C ARG A 103 3.13 17.43 -7.40
N ASP A 104 1.95 16.95 -6.99
CA ASP A 104 1.07 16.16 -7.84
C ASP A 104 -0.41 16.31 -7.46
N THR A 105 -1.29 15.88 -8.37
CA THR A 105 -2.68 15.57 -8.09
C THR A 105 -2.90 14.07 -8.24
N LEU A 106 -3.36 13.41 -7.17
CA LEU A 106 -3.76 12.01 -7.21
C LEU A 106 -5.28 11.91 -7.39
N TYR A 107 -5.72 11.01 -8.24
CA TYR A 107 -7.14 10.80 -8.49
C TYR A 107 -7.45 9.32 -8.69
N GLY A 108 -8.64 8.89 -8.29
CA GLY A 108 -9.06 7.53 -8.56
C GLY A 108 -10.26 7.11 -7.74
N SER A 109 -10.31 5.83 -7.37
CA SER A 109 -11.44 5.22 -6.69
C SER A 109 -11.21 5.06 -5.19
N TYR A 110 -12.29 5.18 -4.43
CA TYR A 110 -12.33 4.97 -3.00
C TYR A 110 -13.43 3.98 -2.63
N SER A 111 -13.10 3.10 -1.70
CA SER A 111 -14.01 2.24 -0.96
C SER A 111 -13.59 2.20 0.51
N GLN A 112 -14.39 1.57 1.37
CA GLN A 112 -14.11 1.50 2.81
C GLN A 112 -12.76 0.84 3.15
N ASP A 113 -12.33 -0.13 2.33
CA ASP A 113 -11.14 -0.95 2.60
C ASP A 113 -9.99 -0.70 1.62
N GLN A 114 -10.27 -0.06 0.48
CA GLN A 114 -9.30 0.12 -0.60
C GLN A 114 -9.43 1.50 -1.27
N ILE A 115 -8.27 2.11 -1.52
CA ILE A 115 -8.09 3.30 -2.35
C ILE A 115 -7.20 2.90 -3.53
N ILE A 116 -7.58 3.29 -4.75
CA ILE A 116 -6.72 3.15 -5.93
C ILE A 116 -6.59 4.52 -6.55
N LEU A 117 -5.38 5.06 -6.60
CA LEU A 117 -5.08 6.38 -7.11
C LEU A 117 -4.11 6.30 -8.27
N SER A 118 -4.22 7.24 -9.20
CA SER A 118 -3.26 7.48 -10.26
C SER A 118 -2.74 8.90 -10.14
N SER A 119 -1.48 9.08 -10.53
CA SER A 119 -0.84 10.38 -10.65
C SER A 119 -1.28 11.09 -11.93
N THR A 120 -1.25 12.42 -11.90
CA THR A 120 -1.39 13.25 -13.11
C THR A 120 -0.07 13.58 -13.79
N VAL A 121 1.07 13.31 -13.14
CA VAL A 121 2.41 13.67 -13.62
C VAL A 121 3.26 12.46 -14.02
N ASP A 122 2.85 11.24 -13.66
CA ASP A 122 3.56 10.02 -14.07
C ASP A 122 3.65 9.91 -15.60
N ALA A 123 4.84 9.58 -16.09
CA ALA A 123 5.11 9.43 -17.52
C ALA A 123 4.42 8.21 -18.16
N VAL A 124 4.08 7.20 -17.34
CA VAL A 124 3.36 6.00 -17.76
C VAL A 124 2.14 5.79 -16.87
N PRO A 125 1.05 5.21 -17.40
CA PRO A 125 -0.12 4.88 -16.59
C PRO A 125 0.26 4.01 -15.38
N THR A 126 0.06 4.57 -14.18
CA THR A 126 0.41 3.95 -12.91
C THR A 126 -0.76 4.03 -11.95
N GLU A 127 -1.03 2.94 -11.24
CA GLU A 127 -2.03 2.84 -10.19
C GLU A 127 -1.38 2.47 -8.86
N TYR A 128 -1.58 3.32 -7.86
CA TYR A 128 -1.18 3.16 -6.48
C TYR A 128 -2.35 2.58 -5.68
N THR A 129 -2.22 1.34 -5.23
CA THR A 129 -3.25 0.71 -4.39
C THR A 129 -2.90 0.88 -2.92
N PHE A 130 -3.81 1.45 -2.14
CA PHE A 130 -3.70 1.59 -0.70
C PHE A 130 -4.78 0.79 0.02
N LEU A 131 -4.43 0.25 1.18
CA LEU A 131 -5.33 -0.51 2.04
C LEU A 131 -5.39 0.09 3.43
N LYS A 132 -6.59 0.05 4.02
CA LYS A 132 -6.85 0.67 5.32
C LYS A 132 -6.15 -0.11 6.43
N VAL A 133 -5.50 0.62 7.32
CA VAL A 133 -4.91 0.10 8.56
C VAL A 133 -5.96 0.12 9.66
N GLU A 134 -5.98 -0.92 10.50
CA GLU A 134 -6.88 -0.95 11.67
C GLU A 134 -6.60 0.24 12.61
N ASP A 135 -7.64 0.99 13.00
CA ASP A 135 -7.53 2.23 13.79
C ASP A 135 -6.82 2.06 15.16
N LYS A 136 -6.75 0.82 15.68
CA LYS A 136 -6.08 0.52 16.95
C LYS A 136 -4.55 0.48 16.84
N LEU A 137 -4.02 0.33 15.63
CA LEU A 137 -2.60 0.21 15.36
C LEU A 137 -1.94 1.58 15.37
N LYS A 138 -0.81 1.71 16.07
CA LYS A 138 -0.12 2.99 16.24
C LYS A 138 1.10 3.09 15.33
N LEU A 139 1.29 4.28 14.77
CA LEU A 139 2.45 4.69 13.99
C LEU A 139 3.60 5.05 14.95
N GLU A 140 4.24 4.02 15.48
CA GLU A 140 5.35 4.16 16.43
C GLU A 140 6.38 3.10 16.05
N GLY A 141 7.64 3.52 15.86
CA GLY A 141 8.75 2.61 15.56
C GLY A 141 9.13 1.72 16.74
N VAL A 142 9.91 0.69 16.46
CA VAL A 142 10.59 -0.15 17.45
C VAL A 142 11.82 0.59 17.97
N GLU A 143 12.01 0.59 19.29
CA GLU A 143 13.17 1.21 19.93
C GLU A 143 14.47 0.51 19.52
N ALA A 144 15.55 1.27 19.36
CA ALA A 144 16.88 0.71 19.09
C ALA A 144 17.35 -0.22 20.21
N LYS A 145 18.18 -1.21 19.85
CA LYS A 145 18.68 -2.30 20.70
C LYS A 145 17.60 -3.27 21.20
N THR A 146 16.41 -3.23 20.60
CA THR A 146 15.33 -4.17 20.91
C THR A 146 15.50 -5.45 20.12
N LYS A 147 15.42 -6.58 20.81
CA LYS A 147 15.32 -7.89 20.18
C LYS A 147 13.86 -8.22 19.87
N ALA A 148 13.64 -8.86 18.74
CA ALA A 148 12.32 -9.20 18.26
C ALA A 148 12.31 -10.56 17.59
N GLU A 149 11.14 -11.18 17.57
CA GLU A 149 10.88 -12.41 16.84
C GLU A 149 9.69 -12.21 15.92
N PHE A 150 9.89 -12.53 14.64
CA PHE A 150 8.80 -12.59 13.68
C PHE A 150 7.99 -13.87 13.86
N LYS A 151 6.67 -13.75 13.71
CA LYS A 151 5.72 -14.87 13.73
C LYS A 151 4.80 -14.74 12.55
N ILE A 152 4.91 -15.69 11.63
CA ILE A 152 4.11 -15.72 10.41
C ILE A 152 4.03 -17.18 9.91
N PRO A 153 2.85 -17.82 9.99
CA PRO A 153 2.69 -19.18 9.53
C PRO A 153 3.10 -19.35 8.06
N ASP A 154 3.74 -20.47 7.75
CA ASP A 154 4.07 -20.91 6.39
C ASP A 154 4.91 -19.91 5.56
N HIS A 155 5.70 -19.07 6.23
CA HIS A 155 6.60 -18.11 5.60
C HIS A 155 8.06 -18.33 6.03
N PRO A 156 9.07 -18.09 5.17
CA PRO A 156 10.49 -18.16 5.56
C PRO A 156 10.87 -17.28 6.75
N PHE A 157 10.09 -16.23 7.01
CA PHE A 157 10.28 -15.33 8.13
C PHE A 157 9.78 -15.87 9.48
N ASP A 158 9.12 -17.03 9.51
CA ASP A 158 8.62 -17.56 10.78
C ASP A 158 9.77 -17.81 11.76
N LYS A 159 9.64 -17.26 12.97
CA LYS A 159 10.63 -17.31 14.05
C LYS A 159 11.96 -16.64 13.74
N LEU A 160 12.04 -15.84 12.66
CA LEU A 160 13.21 -15.04 12.36
C LEU A 160 13.48 -14.08 13.52
N GLN A 161 14.68 -14.17 14.09
CA GLN A 161 15.12 -13.32 15.18
C GLN A 161 15.79 -12.07 14.62
N LEU A 162 15.36 -10.91 15.08
CA LEU A 162 15.88 -9.63 14.66
C LEU A 162 16.40 -8.84 15.86
N THR A 163 17.44 -8.04 15.63
CA THR A 163 17.86 -6.97 16.53
C THR A 163 17.70 -5.64 15.81
N PHE A 164 16.78 -4.81 16.30
CA PHE A 164 16.62 -3.43 15.83
C PHE A 164 17.79 -2.59 16.34
N GLN A 165 18.40 -1.83 15.44
CA GLN A 165 19.37 -0.79 15.76
C GLN A 165 18.80 0.56 15.32
N GLN A 166 19.61 1.63 15.43
CA GLN A 166 19.13 2.98 15.15
C GLN A 166 18.65 3.14 13.70
N ASP A 167 19.48 2.68 12.74
CA ASP A 167 19.23 2.85 11.30
C ASP A 167 19.36 1.53 10.52
N THR A 168 19.30 0.39 11.22
CA THR A 168 19.40 -0.93 10.59
C THR A 168 18.65 -1.98 11.42
N VAL A 169 18.32 -3.10 10.78
CA VAL A 169 17.79 -4.29 11.43
C VAL A 169 18.67 -5.46 11.06
N LEU A 170 19.17 -6.16 12.08
CA LEU A 170 20.03 -7.32 11.87
C LEU A 170 19.23 -8.59 12.12
N ALA A 171 19.17 -9.47 11.12
CA ALA A 171 18.76 -10.85 11.35
C ALA A 171 19.87 -11.59 12.10
N GLU A 172 19.50 -12.31 13.17
CA GLU A 172 20.43 -13.27 13.77
C GLU A 172 20.70 -14.42 12.78
N ALA A 173 21.61 -15.34 13.12
CA ALA A 173 21.97 -16.46 12.24
C ALA A 173 20.72 -17.19 11.73
N ASN A 174 20.53 -17.17 10.42
CA ASN A 174 19.37 -17.71 9.73
C ASN A 174 19.81 -18.49 8.48
N ASN A 175 18.88 -19.23 7.90
CA ASN A 175 19.10 -20.07 6.71
C ASN A 175 18.35 -19.54 5.47
N ILE A 176 17.88 -18.30 5.49
CA ILE A 176 17.14 -17.69 4.39
C ILE A 176 18.15 -17.20 3.37
N LYS A 177 18.21 -17.89 2.22
CA LYS A 177 19.19 -17.60 1.18
C LYS A 177 18.94 -16.23 0.57
N GLY A 178 19.99 -15.42 0.45
CA GLY A 178 19.91 -14.10 -0.19
C GLY A 178 19.11 -13.07 0.62
N LEU A 179 18.86 -13.32 1.92
CA LEU A 179 18.11 -12.39 2.76
C LEU A 179 18.87 -11.06 2.92
N GLU A 180 18.23 -10.00 2.45
CA GLU A 180 18.62 -8.62 2.72
C GLU A 180 17.47 -7.90 3.43
N LEU A 181 17.80 -7.10 4.43
CA LEU A 181 16.85 -6.32 5.21
C LEU A 181 17.37 -4.89 5.33
N TYR A 182 16.53 -3.91 5.02
CA TYR A 182 16.83 -2.49 5.14
C TYR A 182 15.76 -1.82 6.00
N LEU A 183 16.18 -1.22 7.12
CA LEU A 183 15.29 -0.47 7.99
C LEU A 183 15.29 0.99 7.53
N THR A 184 14.12 1.54 7.24
CA THR A 184 13.97 2.96 6.93
C THR A 184 12.76 3.55 7.66
N ASN A 185 12.72 4.88 7.75
CA ASN A 185 11.64 5.62 8.38
C ASN A 185 10.90 6.45 7.33
N ILE A 186 9.58 6.32 7.28
CA ILE A 186 8.70 7.21 6.52
C ILE A 186 7.81 7.98 7.50
N GLY A 187 8.16 9.23 7.76
CA GLY A 187 7.56 10.00 8.85
C GLY A 187 7.76 9.30 10.20
N PRO A 188 6.70 9.05 11.00
CA PRO A 188 6.80 8.38 12.30
C PRO A 188 6.90 6.84 12.20
N LEU A 189 6.78 6.27 11.00
CA LEU A 189 6.67 4.83 10.79
C LEU A 189 8.01 4.22 10.37
N GLN A 190 8.42 3.17 11.08
CA GLN A 190 9.48 2.28 10.62
C GLN A 190 8.94 1.27 9.61
N VAL A 191 9.71 1.03 8.56
CA VAL A 191 9.43 -0.02 7.58
C VAL A 191 10.69 -0.84 7.32
N ILE A 192 10.50 -2.11 7.00
CA ILE A 192 11.58 -3.02 6.61
C ILE A 192 11.39 -3.38 5.14
N GLU A 193 12.25 -2.85 4.29
CA GLU A 193 12.39 -3.35 2.92
C GLU A 193 13.18 -4.65 2.97
N TYR A 194 12.77 -5.65 2.18
CA TYR A 194 13.44 -6.93 2.15
C TYR A 194 13.48 -7.54 0.76
N THR A 195 14.44 -8.42 0.57
CA THR A 195 14.49 -9.36 -0.55
C THR A 195 15.09 -10.69 -0.09
N PHE A 196 14.72 -11.79 -0.72
CA PHE A 196 15.39 -13.08 -0.58
C PHE A 196 15.10 -14.04 -1.74
N ASP A 197 15.95 -15.06 -1.88
CA ASP A 197 15.79 -16.11 -2.89
C ASP A 197 14.68 -17.09 -2.48
N ARG A 198 13.66 -17.23 -3.33
CA ARG A 198 12.65 -18.29 -3.28
C ARG A 198 13.12 -19.51 -4.09
N ASP A 199 12.44 -20.63 -3.86
CA ASP A 199 12.61 -21.82 -4.69
C ASP A 199 12.32 -21.52 -6.17
N TYR A 200 12.86 -22.36 -7.07
CA TYR A 200 12.67 -22.25 -8.52
C TYR A 200 13.20 -20.93 -9.12
N SER A 201 14.30 -20.41 -8.57
CA SER A 201 14.98 -19.20 -9.05
C SER A 201 14.11 -17.94 -9.02
N LYS A 202 13.09 -17.92 -8.16
CA LYS A 202 12.29 -16.73 -7.92
C LYS A 202 12.94 -15.88 -6.85
N VAL A 203 12.64 -14.59 -6.86
CA VAL A 203 12.99 -13.67 -5.78
C VAL A 203 11.69 -13.20 -5.18
N GLU A 204 11.66 -13.07 -3.85
CA GLU A 204 10.60 -12.34 -3.18
C GLU A 204 11.15 -11.04 -2.64
N LEU A 205 10.45 -9.95 -2.93
CA LEU A 205 10.76 -8.64 -2.38
C LEU A 205 9.48 -7.97 -1.85
N GLY A 206 9.64 -7.09 -0.87
CA GLY A 206 8.51 -6.40 -0.28
C GLY A 206 8.90 -5.40 0.79
N ILE A 207 7.87 -4.78 1.37
CA ILE A 207 8.00 -3.75 2.41
C ILE A 207 7.09 -4.12 3.56
N VAL A 208 7.68 -4.27 4.75
CA VAL A 208 6.96 -4.53 6.00
C VAL A 208 6.74 -3.23 6.76
N TYR A 209 5.50 -2.78 6.81
CA TYR A 209 5.09 -1.62 7.59
C TYR A 209 4.88 -2.00 9.06
N LEU A 210 5.62 -1.37 9.99
CA LEU A 210 5.65 -1.77 11.39
C LEU A 210 4.72 -0.93 12.26
N PHE A 211 3.60 -1.51 12.70
CA PHE A 211 2.68 -0.83 13.59
C PHE A 211 2.72 -1.40 15.00
N ARG A 212 2.72 -0.53 16.00
CA ARG A 212 2.60 -0.96 17.39
C ARG A 212 1.15 -1.35 17.68
N ASP A 213 0.92 -2.61 18.06
CA ASP A 213 -0.38 -3.14 18.49
C ASP A 213 -0.53 -3.01 20.01
N LYS A 214 0.49 -3.45 20.75
CA LYS A 214 0.57 -3.38 22.22
C LYS A 214 1.98 -2.97 22.65
N ARG A 215 2.20 -2.78 23.96
CA ARG A 215 3.49 -2.34 24.52
C ARG A 215 4.71 -3.15 24.05
N LYS A 216 4.58 -4.46 23.91
CA LYS A 216 5.66 -5.36 23.47
C LYS A 216 5.30 -6.14 22.20
N LYS A 217 4.30 -5.68 21.46
CA LYS A 217 3.78 -6.40 20.29
C LYS A 217 3.56 -5.45 19.13
N TYR A 218 4.18 -5.75 18.01
CA TYR A 218 4.02 -5.04 16.76
C TYR A 218 3.37 -5.95 15.73
N ARG A 219 2.81 -5.33 14.71
CA ARG A 219 2.22 -5.99 13.55
C ARG A 219 2.91 -5.44 12.31
N GLY A 220 3.47 -6.34 11.52
CA GLY A 220 3.99 -6.05 10.19
C GLY A 220 2.91 -6.28 9.15
N LEU A 221 2.52 -5.25 8.41
CA LEU A 221 1.66 -5.39 7.23
C LEU A 221 2.55 -5.35 5.98
N PHE A 222 2.40 -6.30 5.06
CA PHE A 222 3.20 -6.33 3.84
C PHE A 222 2.54 -7.07 2.68
N TYR A 223 3.07 -6.85 1.49
CA TYR A 223 2.50 -7.31 0.23
C TYR A 223 3.63 -7.84 -0.66
N PRO A 224 4.05 -9.11 -0.46
CA PRO A 224 5.20 -9.67 -1.15
C PRO A 224 4.97 -9.73 -2.66
N VAL A 225 5.95 -9.27 -3.44
CA VAL A 225 6.04 -9.48 -4.88
C VAL A 225 6.97 -10.66 -5.12
N ILE A 226 6.41 -11.74 -5.71
CA ILE A 226 7.14 -12.97 -6.09
C ILE A 226 7.08 -13.18 -7.62
N ASP A 227 6.09 -12.56 -8.25
CA ASP A 227 5.76 -12.65 -9.67
C ASP A 227 5.20 -11.29 -10.05
N ASP A 228 6.01 -10.51 -10.76
CA ASP A 228 5.71 -9.11 -11.09
C ASP A 228 4.45 -8.99 -11.95
N PHE A 229 3.94 -10.08 -12.54
CA PHE A 229 2.71 -10.08 -13.35
C PHE A 229 1.46 -10.48 -12.56
N LYS A 230 1.57 -10.66 -11.24
CA LYS A 230 0.45 -11.02 -10.38
C LYS A 230 0.29 -10.04 -9.24
N LYS A 231 -0.96 -9.62 -9.03
CA LYS A 231 -1.33 -8.78 -7.90
C LYS A 231 -0.84 -9.40 -6.57
N PRO A 232 -0.03 -8.68 -5.77
CA PRO A 232 0.43 -9.15 -4.47
C PRO A 232 -0.73 -9.45 -3.52
N LYS A 233 -0.55 -10.47 -2.68
CA LYS A 233 -1.53 -10.82 -1.64
C LYS A 233 -1.11 -10.23 -0.30
N PRO A 234 -2.04 -9.67 0.49
CA PRO A 234 -1.73 -9.19 1.83
C PRO A 234 -1.16 -10.31 2.70
N GLN A 235 -0.13 -9.99 3.45
CA GLN A 235 0.42 -10.80 4.52
C GLN A 235 0.51 -9.97 5.79
N VAL A 236 0.36 -10.65 6.92
CA VAL A 236 0.48 -10.05 8.24
C VAL A 236 1.45 -10.90 9.04
N LEU A 237 2.47 -10.26 9.60
CA LEU A 237 3.35 -10.89 10.58
C LEU A 237 3.17 -10.22 11.94
N GLU A 238 3.29 -11.02 13.00
CA GLU A 238 3.38 -10.50 14.36
C GLU A 238 4.86 -10.39 14.75
N ILE A 239 5.16 -9.38 15.57
CA ILE A 239 6.51 -9.14 16.07
C ILE A 239 6.42 -9.04 17.58
N ASP A 240 6.99 -10.01 18.27
CA ASP A 240 7.06 -10.00 19.72
C ASP A 240 8.42 -9.45 20.15
N LEU A 241 8.39 -8.38 20.94
CA LEU A 241 9.60 -7.78 21.52
C LEU A 241 10.04 -8.60 22.74
N LYS A 242 11.33 -8.92 22.83
CA LYS A 242 11.93 -9.68 23.93
C LYS A 242 12.38 -8.74 25.05
#